data_AF-A0A941G4E3-F1
#
_entry.id   AF-A0A941G4E3-F1
#
_cell.length_a   1.000
_cell.length_b   1.000
_cell.length_c   1.000
_cell.angle_alpha   90.00
_cell.angle_beta   90.00
_cell.angle_gamma   90.00
#
_symmetry.space_group_name_H-M   'P 1'
#
loop_
_entity.id
_entity.type
_entity.pdbx_description
1 polymer ?
#
loop_
_entity_poly.entity_id
_entity_poly.type
_entity_poly.pdbx_seq_one_letter_code
_entity_poly.pdbx_strand_id
1 'polypeptide(L)'
;MANADEYLGLLSAYHRPRPRFGATVAAVCGAAAAVRDLYAGMPDAFDLDLAVGAQLDAVGRWIGLGRRVATPISGVYFALDIDGLGMDQGVWQGPFDPDNGLTVLDDDTYRLLLRAKIGANHWDGTLETSAAILNQIFQG
;
A
#
# COMPACT_ATOMS: atom_id res chain seq x y z
N MET A 1 11.91 -10.66 -18.30
CA MET A 1 10.53 -10.94 -18.76
C MET A 1 10.58 -12.09 -19.74
N ALA A 2 9.72 -13.07 -19.52
CA ALA A 2 9.54 -14.19 -20.44
C ALA A 2 8.94 -13.66 -21.75
N ASN A 3 9.68 -13.68 -22.85
CA ASN A 3 9.12 -13.23 -24.13
C ASN A 3 8.62 -14.46 -24.91
N ALA A 4 7.39 -14.41 -25.42
CA ALA A 4 6.85 -15.43 -26.32
C ALA A 4 7.77 -15.68 -27.53
N ASP A 5 8.53 -14.67 -27.95
CA ASP A 5 9.51 -14.76 -29.04
C ASP A 5 10.64 -15.77 -28.77
N GLU A 6 11.05 -15.94 -27.51
CA GLU A 6 12.06 -16.93 -27.13
C GLU A 6 11.58 -18.34 -27.48
N TYR A 7 10.31 -18.63 -27.18
CA TYR A 7 9.68 -19.93 -27.47
C TYR A 7 9.36 -20.11 -28.97
N LEU A 8 9.04 -19.03 -29.69
CA LEU A 8 8.86 -19.08 -31.14
C LEU A 8 10.18 -19.39 -31.87
N GLY A 9 11.32 -18.98 -31.29
CA GLY A 9 12.65 -19.35 -31.79
C GLY A 9 12.90 -20.87 -31.82
N LEU A 10 12.28 -21.61 -30.91
CA LEU A 10 12.41 -23.07 -30.77
C LEU A 10 11.58 -23.86 -31.80
N LEU A 11 10.76 -23.21 -32.62
CA LEU A 11 9.98 -23.89 -33.65
C LEU A 11 10.90 -24.50 -34.71
N SER A 12 10.64 -25.77 -35.06
CA SER A 12 11.37 -26.44 -36.13
C SER A 12 11.11 -25.76 -37.49
N ALA A 13 12.05 -25.91 -38.43
CA ALA A 13 11.95 -25.32 -39.78
C ALA A 13 10.65 -25.70 -40.52
N TYR A 14 10.09 -26.87 -40.23
CA TYR A 14 8.83 -27.34 -40.80
C TYR A 14 7.60 -26.53 -40.36
N HIS A 15 7.58 -26.07 -39.10
CA HIS A 15 6.45 -25.34 -38.52
C HIS A 15 6.57 -23.83 -38.64
N ARG A 16 7.80 -23.31 -38.79
CA ARG A 16 8.10 -21.87 -38.88
C ARG A 16 7.34 -21.11 -39.99
N PRO A 17 7.11 -21.64 -41.21
CA PRO A 17 6.33 -20.94 -42.23
C PRO A 17 4.79 -21.02 -42.02
N ARG A 18 4.30 -21.71 -40.98
CA ARG A 18 2.86 -21.91 -40.76
C ARG A 18 2.30 -20.86 -39.78
N PRO A 19 1.60 -19.81 -40.27
CA PRO A 19 1.25 -18.65 -39.44
C PRO A 19 0.30 -18.99 -38.30
N ARG A 20 -0.70 -19.86 -38.53
CA ARG A 20 -1.64 -20.28 -37.48
C ARG A 20 -0.97 -21.07 -36.36
N PHE A 21 0.01 -21.90 -36.70
CA PHE A 21 0.74 -22.69 -35.72
C PHE A 21 1.60 -21.80 -34.82
N GLY A 22 2.34 -20.85 -35.40
CA GLY A 22 3.09 -19.85 -34.64
C GLY A 22 2.18 -19.03 -33.71
N ALA A 23 1.02 -18.59 -34.20
CA ALA A 23 0.06 -17.86 -33.38
C ALA A 23 -0.47 -18.68 -32.19
N THR A 24 -0.77 -19.97 -32.37
CA THR A 24 -1.19 -20.84 -31.27
C THR A 24 -0.09 -21.02 -30.23
N VAL A 25 1.15 -21.28 -30.67
CA VAL A 25 2.27 -21.42 -29.75
C VAL A 25 2.55 -20.13 -28.99
N ALA A 26 2.54 -18.98 -29.69
CA ALA A 26 2.69 -17.67 -29.07
C ALA A 26 1.63 -17.41 -28.00
N ALA A 27 0.36 -17.75 -28.27
CA ALA A 27 -0.72 -17.55 -27.31
C ALA A 27 -0.55 -18.43 -26.05
N VAL A 28 -0.23 -19.71 -26.23
CA VAL A 28 -0.06 -20.64 -25.09
C VAL A 28 1.19 -20.31 -24.28
N CYS A 29 2.34 -20.14 -24.93
CA CYS A 29 3.59 -19.80 -24.26
C CYS A 29 3.53 -18.40 -23.65
N GLY A 30 2.88 -17.44 -24.32
CA GLY A 30 2.66 -16.09 -23.82
C GLY A 30 1.80 -16.06 -22.55
N ALA A 31 0.74 -16.88 -22.49
CA ALA A 31 -0.06 -17.01 -21.28
C ALA A 31 0.76 -17.59 -20.10
N ALA A 32 1.54 -18.65 -20.34
CA ALA A 32 2.42 -19.23 -19.31
C ALA A 32 3.53 -18.26 -18.86
N ALA A 33 4.12 -17.52 -19.80
CA ALA A 33 5.07 -16.45 -19.56
C ALA A 33 4.50 -15.34 -18.67
N ALA A 34 3.29 -14.86 -18.97
CA ALA A 34 2.61 -13.83 -18.20
C ALA A 34 2.33 -14.30 -16.76
N VAL A 35 1.91 -15.54 -16.58
CA VAL A 35 1.70 -16.13 -15.24
C VAL A 35 3.02 -16.21 -14.47
N ARG A 36 4.11 -16.63 -15.12
CA ARG A 36 5.45 -16.66 -14.50
C ARG A 36 5.88 -15.27 -14.04
N ASP A 37 5.73 -14.26 -14.90
CA ASP A 37 6.14 -12.89 -14.59
C ASP A 37 5.27 -12.29 -13.46
N LEU A 38 3.97 -12.63 -13.41
CA LEU A 38 3.11 -12.30 -12.27
C LEU A 38 3.62 -12.90 -10.95
N TYR A 39 3.93 -14.21 -10.93
CA TYR A 39 4.48 -14.85 -9.74
C TYR A 39 5.84 -14.29 -9.33
N ALA A 40 6.68 -13.95 -10.30
CA ALA A 40 7.98 -13.35 -10.05
C ALA A 40 7.89 -11.97 -9.40
N GLY A 41 6.86 -11.17 -9.73
CA GLY A 41 6.61 -9.87 -9.11
C GLY A 41 5.83 -9.92 -7.79
N MET A 42 5.36 -11.10 -7.37
CA MET A 42 4.55 -11.25 -6.17
C MET A 42 5.29 -10.88 -4.87
N PRO A 43 6.58 -11.22 -4.67
CA PRO A 43 7.33 -10.79 -3.50
C PRO A 43 7.39 -9.26 -3.37
N ASP A 44 7.77 -8.55 -4.43
CA ASP A 44 7.87 -7.09 -4.45
C ASP A 44 6.53 -6.42 -4.17
N ALA A 45 5.43 -7.01 -4.67
CA ALA A 45 4.08 -6.50 -4.43
C ALA A 45 3.70 -6.47 -2.94
N PHE A 46 4.32 -7.32 -2.10
CA PHE A 46 4.10 -7.38 -0.65
C PHE A 46 5.34 -6.99 0.17
N ASP A 47 6.39 -6.47 -0.48
CA ASP A 47 7.54 -5.90 0.21
C ASP A 47 7.14 -4.55 0.83
N LEU A 48 7.51 -4.28 2.09
CA LEU A 48 7.11 -3.05 2.78
C LEU A 48 7.55 -1.77 2.03
N ASP A 49 8.65 -1.86 1.29
CA ASP A 49 9.30 -0.71 0.65
C ASP A 49 8.75 -0.46 -0.76
N LEU A 50 8.10 -1.46 -1.36
CA LEU A 50 7.59 -1.41 -2.73
C LEU A 50 6.06 -1.54 -2.81
N ALA A 51 5.42 -2.13 -1.80
CA ALA A 51 3.98 -2.34 -1.78
C ALA A 51 3.22 -1.00 -1.77
N VAL A 52 2.11 -1.00 -2.49
CA VAL A 52 1.21 0.15 -2.67
C VAL A 52 -0.24 -0.29 -2.53
N GLY A 53 -1.12 0.64 -2.18
CA GLY A 53 -2.57 0.42 -2.12
C GLY A 53 -2.98 -0.86 -1.36
N ALA A 54 -3.74 -1.73 -2.03
CA ALA A 54 -4.33 -2.92 -1.42
C ALA A 54 -3.31 -3.95 -0.91
N GLN A 55 -2.14 -4.05 -1.55
CA GLN A 55 -1.09 -4.95 -1.08
C GLN A 55 -0.41 -4.41 0.17
N LEU A 56 -0.15 -3.11 0.24
CA LEU A 56 0.37 -2.46 1.46
C LEU A 56 -0.64 -2.58 2.62
N ASP A 57 -1.95 -2.49 2.33
CA ASP A 57 -3.00 -2.71 3.32
C ASP A 57 -3.04 -4.14 3.84
N ALA A 58 -2.77 -5.12 2.97
CA ALA A 58 -2.64 -6.50 3.38
C ALA A 58 -1.44 -6.67 4.32
N VAL A 59 -0.27 -6.12 3.97
CA VAL A 59 0.93 -6.12 4.82
C VAL A 59 0.64 -5.46 6.17
N GLY A 60 -0.01 -4.29 6.17
CA GLY A 60 -0.38 -3.60 7.40
C GLY A 60 -1.34 -4.37 8.29
N ARG A 61 -2.25 -5.17 7.71
CA ARG A 61 -3.10 -6.09 8.48
C ARG A 61 -2.29 -7.14 9.24
N TRP A 62 -1.23 -7.67 8.64
CA TRP A 62 -0.32 -8.63 9.32
C TRP A 62 0.51 -7.96 10.41
N ILE A 63 0.93 -6.71 10.20
CA ILE A 63 1.66 -5.90 11.19
C ILE A 63 0.74 -5.48 12.36
N GLY A 64 -0.57 -5.41 12.11
CA GLY A 64 -1.58 -5.04 13.10
C GLY A 64 -1.88 -3.54 13.14
N LEU A 65 -1.75 -2.83 12.02
CA LEU A 65 -2.11 -1.42 11.90
C LEU A 65 -2.83 -1.14 10.58
N GLY A 66 -4.05 -0.59 10.68
CA GLY A 66 -4.82 -0.17 9.50
C GLY A 66 -4.47 1.24 9.04
N ARG A 67 -4.75 1.52 7.76
CA ARG A 67 -4.53 2.83 7.10
C ARG A 67 -5.50 3.93 7.54
N ARG A 68 -6.66 3.55 8.10
CA ARG A 68 -7.72 4.49 8.50
C ARG A 68 -7.44 5.01 9.90
N VAL A 69 -7.29 6.32 10.04
CA VAL A 69 -7.01 6.97 11.31
C VAL A 69 -8.14 7.93 11.67
N ALA A 70 -8.47 7.99 12.96
CA ALA A 70 -9.39 8.97 13.48
C ALA A 70 -8.64 10.31 13.66
N THR A 71 -9.08 11.35 12.96
CA THR A 71 -8.53 12.70 13.09
C THR A 71 -9.61 13.65 13.61
N PRO A 72 -9.27 14.58 14.52
CA PRO A 72 -10.23 15.56 15.02
C PRO A 72 -10.91 16.32 13.89
N ILE A 73 -12.24 16.45 13.97
CA ILE A 73 -12.98 17.32 13.05
C ILE A 73 -12.72 18.75 13.48
N SER A 74 -11.96 19.48 12.67
CA SER A 74 -11.75 20.92 12.85
C SER A 74 -12.57 21.71 11.85
N GLY A 75 -12.99 22.91 12.24
CA GLY A 75 -13.62 23.84 11.31
C GLY A 75 -15.10 23.58 10.99
N VAL A 76 -15.77 22.69 11.73
CA VAL A 76 -17.18 22.32 11.49
C VAL A 76 -18.12 22.84 12.58
N TYR A 77 -17.73 22.68 13.85
CA TYR A 77 -18.56 23.10 14.97
C TYR A 77 -18.23 24.51 15.46
N PHE A 78 -19.19 25.13 16.14
CA PHE A 78 -19.08 26.45 16.74
C PHE A 78 -17.80 26.58 17.57
N ALA A 79 -17.05 27.64 17.33
CA ALA A 79 -15.84 27.96 18.07
C ALA A 79 -15.66 29.47 18.17
N LEU A 80 -15.24 29.93 19.35
CA LEU A 80 -14.83 31.31 19.54
C LEU A 80 -13.49 31.55 18.83
N ASP A 81 -13.31 32.78 18.34
CA ASP A 81 -12.08 33.23 17.69
C ASP A 81 -11.69 32.44 16.41
N ILE A 82 -12.66 31.75 15.78
CA ILE A 82 -12.49 31.13 14.46
C ILE A 82 -13.45 31.78 13.47
N ASP A 83 -12.88 32.35 12.39
CA ASP A 83 -13.64 32.98 11.32
C ASP A 83 -14.64 32.00 10.68
N GLY A 84 -15.89 32.43 10.53
CA GLY A 84 -16.96 31.62 9.96
C GLY A 84 -17.59 30.58 10.90
N LEU A 85 -17.15 30.45 12.15
CA LEU A 85 -17.70 29.50 13.14
C LEU A 85 -18.17 30.17 14.44
N GLY A 86 -18.22 31.50 14.46
CA GLY A 86 -18.64 32.29 15.61
C GLY A 86 -20.15 32.35 15.81
N MET A 87 -20.59 33.33 16.60
CA MET A 87 -22.01 33.57 16.90
C MET A 87 -22.79 33.80 15.60
N ASP A 88 -23.98 33.21 15.52
CA ASP A 88 -24.86 33.23 14.33
C ASP A 88 -24.24 32.66 13.03
N GLN A 89 -23.09 31.98 13.13
CA GLN A 89 -22.38 31.38 11.99
C GLN A 89 -22.10 29.89 12.19
N GLY A 90 -21.64 29.49 13.39
CA GLY A 90 -21.27 28.10 13.70
C GLY A 90 -22.45 27.21 14.09
N VAL A 91 -22.31 25.91 13.83
CA VAL A 91 -23.26 24.86 14.26
C VAL A 91 -22.81 24.29 15.61
N TRP A 92 -23.70 24.25 16.60
CA TRP A 92 -23.41 23.62 17.89
C TRP A 92 -23.24 22.11 17.73
N GLN A 93 -22.17 21.56 18.29
CA GLN A 93 -21.97 20.11 18.34
C GLN A 93 -23.02 19.47 19.28
N GLY A 94 -23.82 18.56 18.74
CA GLY A 94 -24.80 17.79 19.48
C GLY A 94 -24.21 16.59 20.23
N PRO A 95 -24.98 15.96 21.14
CA PRO A 95 -24.51 14.81 21.95
C PRO A 95 -24.12 13.55 21.14
N PHE A 96 -24.54 13.47 19.88
CA PHE A 96 -24.28 12.34 18.98
C PHE A 96 -23.44 12.72 17.77
N ASP A 97 -22.96 13.96 17.73
CA ASP A 97 -22.13 14.45 16.64
C ASP A 97 -20.68 14.02 16.87
N PRO A 98 -20.01 13.44 15.86
CA PRO A 98 -18.69 12.86 16.04
C PRO A 98 -17.64 13.93 16.30
N ASP A 99 -16.74 13.65 17.25
CA ASP A 99 -15.55 14.47 17.51
C ASP A 99 -14.45 14.27 16.46
N ASN A 100 -14.44 13.11 15.80
CA ASN A 100 -13.39 12.70 14.87
C ASN A 100 -13.97 12.21 13.53
N GLY A 101 -13.30 12.60 12.45
CA GLY A 101 -13.49 12.05 11.12
C GLY A 101 -12.56 10.87 10.89
N LEU A 102 -12.93 9.98 9.96
CA LEU A 102 -12.04 8.94 9.47
C LEU A 102 -11.30 9.45 8.23
N THR A 103 -9.98 9.55 8.33
CA THR A 103 -9.10 9.86 7.21
C THR A 103 -8.33 8.61 6.78
N VAL A 104 -7.96 8.57 5.50
CA VAL A 104 -7.20 7.48 4.90
C VAL A 104 -5.83 8.04 4.54
N LEU A 105 -4.78 7.41 5.07
CA LEU A 105 -3.40 7.83 4.81
C LEU A 105 -2.97 7.43 3.40
N ASP A 106 -2.13 8.26 2.77
CA ASP A 106 -1.39 7.89 1.57
C ASP A 106 -0.36 6.78 1.87
N ASP A 107 0.17 6.16 0.82
CA ASP A 107 1.10 5.02 0.97
C ASP A 107 2.38 5.39 1.73
N ASP A 108 2.89 6.61 1.57
CA ASP A 108 4.16 7.00 2.19
C ASP A 108 3.98 7.28 3.68
N THR A 109 2.95 8.05 4.04
CA THR A 109 2.60 8.27 5.45
C THR A 109 2.23 6.96 6.14
N TYR A 110 1.48 6.09 5.47
CA TYR A 110 1.10 4.79 6.03
C TYR A 110 2.32 3.89 6.26
N ARG A 111 3.27 3.83 5.31
CA ARG A 111 4.50 3.05 5.43
C ARG A 111 5.36 3.51 6.61
N LEU A 112 5.44 4.81 6.87
CA LEU A 112 6.12 5.34 8.04
C LEU A 112 5.51 4.79 9.34
N LEU A 113 4.18 4.80 9.45
CA LEU A 113 3.50 4.25 10.62
C LEU A 113 3.67 2.73 10.74
N LEU A 114 3.69 2.00 9.63
CA LEU A 114 3.96 0.55 9.65
C LEU A 114 5.37 0.25 10.16
N ARG A 115 6.40 1.00 9.74
CA ARG A 115 7.76 0.87 10.27
C ARG A 115 7.80 1.14 11.78
N ALA A 116 7.11 2.19 12.22
CA ALA A 116 6.99 2.50 13.64
C ALA A 116 6.33 1.36 14.43
N LYS A 117 5.25 0.78 13.88
CA LYS A 117 4.53 -0.33 14.50
C LYS A 117 5.38 -1.60 14.56
N ILE A 118 6.15 -1.89 13.50
CA ILE A 118 7.11 -3.01 13.49
C ILE A 118 8.13 -2.83 14.61
N GLY A 119 8.73 -1.64 14.73
CA GLY A 119 9.68 -1.35 15.81
C GLY A 119 9.05 -1.56 17.19
N ALA A 120 7.86 -0.99 17.41
CA ALA A 120 7.11 -1.15 18.66
C ALA A 120 6.80 -2.62 18.99
N ASN A 121 6.47 -3.44 17.98
CA ASN A 121 6.21 -4.87 18.18
C ASN A 121 7.47 -5.68 18.52
N HIS A 122 8.66 -5.21 18.15
CA HIS A 122 9.96 -5.84 18.47
C HIS A 122 10.63 -5.27 19.72
N TRP A 123 9.99 -4.32 20.39
CA TRP A 123 10.58 -3.67 21.55
C TRP A 123 10.72 -4.63 22.74
N ASP A 124 11.91 -4.69 23.33
CA ASP A 124 12.25 -5.58 24.46
C ASP A 124 12.02 -4.95 25.84
N GLY A 125 11.49 -3.72 25.89
CA GLY A 125 11.23 -2.99 27.13
C GLY A 125 12.38 -2.12 27.64
N THR A 126 13.55 -2.14 26.97
CA THR A 126 14.70 -1.33 27.37
C THR A 126 14.68 0.07 26.74
N LEU A 127 15.33 1.03 27.39
CA LEU A 127 15.47 2.39 26.85
C LEU A 127 16.29 2.39 25.55
N GLU A 128 17.37 1.61 25.51
CA GLU A 128 18.30 1.56 24.37
C GLU A 128 17.60 1.13 23.08
N THR A 129 16.80 0.06 23.14
CA THR A 129 16.05 -0.42 21.97
C THR A 129 14.93 0.55 21.57
N SER A 130 14.26 1.20 22.54
CA SER A 130 13.26 2.23 22.24
C SER A 130 13.88 3.43 21.52
N ALA A 131 15.06 3.88 21.94
CA ALA A 131 15.78 4.97 21.30
C ALA A 131 16.23 4.59 19.88
N ALA A 132 16.71 3.35 19.68
CA ALA A 132 17.07 2.85 18.36
C ALA A 132 15.87 2.84 17.39
N ILE A 133 14.70 2.38 17.84
CA ILE A 133 13.45 2.39 17.05
C ILE A 133 13.07 3.82 16.67
N LEU A 134 13.08 4.74 17.63
CA LEU A 134 12.71 6.15 17.38
C LEU A 134 13.69 6.83 16.42
N ASN A 135 14.99 6.56 16.54
CA ASN A 135 15.99 7.13 15.64
C ASN A 135 15.80 6.66 14.19
N GLN A 136 15.38 5.40 13.97
CA GLN A 136 15.05 4.90 12.63
C GLN A 136 13.84 5.61 11.99
N ILE A 137 12.94 6.16 12.80
CA ILE A 137 11.70 6.81 12.32
C ILE A 137 11.91 8.33 12.12
N PHE A 138 12.65 8.98 13.02
CA PHE A 138 12.69 10.44 13.14
C PHE A 138 14.03 11.10 12.78
N GLN A 139 15.09 10.33 12.49
CA GLN A 139 16.40 10.88 12.10
C GLN A 139 16.74 10.63 10.62
N GLY A 140 15.72 10.43 9.78
CA GLY A 140 15.83 10.53 8.32
C GLY A 140 15.83 11.98 7.85
#